data_AF-E5APB1-F1
#
_entry.id   AF-E5APB1-F1
#
_cell.length_a   1.000
_cell.length_b   1.000
_cell.length_c   1.000
_cell.angle_alpha   90.00
_cell.angle_beta   90.00
_cell.angle_gamma   90.00
#
_symmetry.space_group_name_H-M   'P 1'
#
loop_
_entity.id
_entity.type
_entity.pdbx_description
1 polymer ?
#
loop_
_entity_poly.entity_id
_entity_poly.type
_entity_poly.pdbx_seq_one_letter_code
_entity_poly.pdbx_strand_id
1 'polypeptide(L)'
;MKKFTLPPINVTAPRINWNFPPQISNAPVACPQLPHVDANRKQFTCPHLLYSRVKDLDHHIASLSPDADFIISQLTDDDQIKFSENIEKIRVLKQQVSESKAQADQKLIEYVNRFKLQNIYNHPSDNTEEKRLDRLSVTLSVLGEHFFYQEWENNYAKARRHEIDVKFQLAETYQRLMPTLKEAYLSKFYHNFLNFPSRSRDAAKTMLDWIGARNLHDGFLDNKVEIIISDSFLTHPGSQFGHVAINIGGVIYGRAPAAWDIRGKEAYMEKQQLGRSSIGYVIQLSEEDKIKLFRSVINKIVEDKKYSVLDHSCSIEIVKSFADIGINVVDPRWTVGTIYSPADIDNFLKHSKSVIQVNSYPKN
;
A
#
# COMPACT_ATOMS: atom_id res chain seq x y z
N MET A 1 -50.96 23.04 -42.01
CA MET A 1 -49.49 23.16 -41.81
C MET A 1 -49.23 23.97 -40.54
N LYS A 2 -48.80 23.33 -39.44
CA LYS A 2 -48.36 24.03 -38.22
C LYS A 2 -46.84 24.25 -38.30
N LYS A 3 -46.39 25.51 -38.25
CA LYS A 3 -44.97 25.86 -38.17
C LYS A 3 -44.51 25.72 -36.73
N PHE A 4 -43.49 24.88 -36.51
CA PHE A 4 -42.73 24.84 -35.26
C PHE A 4 -41.64 25.91 -35.32
N THR A 5 -41.61 26.79 -34.32
CA THR A 5 -40.52 27.74 -34.08
C THR A 5 -39.72 27.24 -32.88
N LEU A 6 -38.42 27.00 -33.09
CA LEU A 6 -37.49 26.69 -32.00
C LEU A 6 -37.08 27.98 -31.28
N PRO A 7 -36.83 27.95 -29.96
CA PRO A 7 -36.35 29.11 -29.22
C PRO A 7 -34.88 29.43 -29.58
N PRO A 8 -34.45 30.70 -29.41
CA PRO A 8 -33.11 31.14 -29.78
C PRO A 8 -32.05 30.58 -28.84
N ILE A 9 -30.96 30.08 -29.41
CA ILE A 9 -29.75 29.67 -28.70
C ILE A 9 -28.84 30.89 -28.59
N ASN A 10 -28.59 31.36 -27.36
CA ASN A 10 -27.55 32.35 -27.10
C ASN A 10 -26.21 31.62 -26.91
N VAL A 11 -25.27 31.87 -27.82
CA VAL A 11 -23.89 31.39 -27.71
C VAL A 11 -23.06 32.49 -27.06
N THR A 12 -22.66 32.32 -25.80
CA THR A 12 -21.56 33.09 -25.20
C THR A 12 -20.25 32.36 -25.43
N ALA A 13 -19.25 33.08 -25.96
CA ALA A 13 -17.90 32.59 -26.21
C ALA A 13 -17.24 32.03 -24.92
N PRO A 14 -16.41 30.98 -25.02
CA PRO A 14 -15.77 30.38 -23.87
C PRO A 14 -14.75 31.34 -23.24
N ARG A 15 -15.01 31.75 -21.99
CA ARG A 15 -13.95 32.25 -21.12
C ARG A 15 -13.18 31.03 -20.62
N ILE A 16 -11.99 30.81 -21.18
CA ILE A 16 -10.99 29.91 -20.60
C ILE A 16 -10.55 30.55 -19.28
N ASN A 17 -11.12 30.09 -18.18
CA ASN A 17 -10.55 30.33 -16.86
C ASN A 17 -9.64 29.15 -16.57
N TRP A 18 -8.33 29.38 -16.57
CA TRP A 18 -7.36 28.40 -16.06
C TRP A 18 -7.54 28.29 -14.56
N ASN A 19 -8.50 27.47 -14.12
CA ASN A 19 -8.43 26.90 -12.80
C ASN A 19 -7.33 25.85 -12.87
N PHE A 20 -6.15 26.19 -12.31
CA PHE A 20 -5.21 25.19 -11.86
C PHE A 20 -5.97 24.11 -11.08
N PRO A 21 -5.59 22.82 -11.22
CA PRO A 21 -6.24 21.77 -10.44
C PRO A 21 -6.24 22.18 -8.97
N PRO A 22 -7.32 21.91 -8.21
CA PRO A 22 -7.26 22.07 -6.77
C PRO A 22 -6.01 21.33 -6.29
N GLN A 23 -5.17 22.00 -5.51
CA GLN A 23 -4.20 21.31 -4.68
C GLN A 23 -4.93 20.12 -4.07
N ILE A 24 -4.42 18.92 -4.30
CA ILE A 24 -4.94 17.70 -3.68
C ILE A 24 -4.58 17.81 -2.20
N SER A 25 -5.32 18.65 -1.48
CA SER A 25 -5.38 18.65 -0.04
C SER A 25 -6.24 17.47 0.35
N ASN A 26 -5.68 16.55 1.15
CA ASN A 26 -6.36 15.48 1.86
C ASN A 26 -6.32 14.08 1.21
N ALA A 27 -5.20 13.69 0.59
CA ALA A 27 -4.74 12.33 0.86
C ALA A 27 -4.35 12.27 2.35
N PRO A 28 -4.66 11.20 3.11
CA PRO A 28 -4.00 11.01 4.39
C PRO A 28 -2.53 10.69 4.11
N VAL A 29 -1.74 11.75 3.92
CA VAL A 29 -0.26 11.74 4.03
C VAL A 29 0.15 11.63 5.49
N ALA A 30 -0.82 11.43 6.40
CA ALA A 30 -0.54 11.17 7.80
C ALA A 30 0.16 9.81 7.90
N CYS A 31 1.48 9.81 7.72
CA CYS A 31 2.35 9.09 8.63
C CYS A 31 1.74 9.21 10.02
N PRO A 32 1.66 8.13 10.82
CA PRO A 32 1.24 8.23 12.20
C PRO A 32 2.06 9.35 12.82
N GLN A 33 1.43 10.50 13.05
CA GLN A 33 2.11 11.59 13.71
C GLN A 33 2.39 11.05 15.09
N LEU A 34 3.68 10.95 15.43
CA LEU A 34 4.05 10.75 16.82
C LEU A 34 3.36 11.90 17.55
N PRO A 35 2.39 11.64 18.44
CA PRO A 35 1.73 12.72 19.14
C PRO A 35 2.82 13.59 19.75
N HIS A 36 2.75 14.91 19.56
CA HIS A 36 3.57 15.85 20.31
C HIS A 36 3.13 15.71 21.77
N VAL A 37 3.72 14.74 22.46
CA VAL A 37 3.53 14.55 23.88
C VAL A 37 4.53 15.50 24.52
N ASP A 38 4.02 16.64 24.99
CA ASP A 38 4.74 17.55 25.87
C ASP A 38 5.20 16.75 27.09
N ALA A 39 6.45 16.30 27.03
CA ALA A 39 6.99 15.35 27.96
C ALA A 39 7.42 16.09 29.23
N ASN A 40 6.44 16.37 30.10
CA ASN A 40 6.73 16.99 31.39
C ASN A 40 7.56 16.03 32.26
N ARG A 41 8.34 16.59 33.19
CA ARG A 41 9.25 15.84 34.06
C ARG A 41 8.59 14.62 34.72
N LYS A 42 7.30 14.71 35.07
CA LYS A 42 6.50 13.64 35.73
C LYS A 42 6.25 12.41 34.84
N GLN A 43 6.24 12.55 33.52
CA GLN A 43 6.08 11.40 32.62
C GLN A 43 7.33 10.49 32.57
N PHE A 44 8.50 11.05 32.89
CA PHE A 44 9.77 10.31 32.89
C PHE A 44 10.15 9.74 34.27
N THR A 45 9.30 9.91 35.28
CA THR A 45 9.50 9.37 36.63
C THR A 45 8.60 8.16 36.93
N CYS A 46 7.75 7.77 35.95
CA CYS A 46 6.81 6.68 36.11
C CYS A 46 7.17 5.48 35.21
N PRO A 47 7.58 4.33 35.78
CA PRO A 47 8.02 3.15 35.02
C PRO A 47 7.05 2.69 33.93
N HIS A 48 5.74 2.71 34.20
CA HIS A 48 4.73 2.26 33.23
C HIS A 48 4.63 3.19 32.01
N LEU A 49 4.78 4.51 32.20
CA LEU A 49 4.75 5.47 31.10
C LEU A 49 5.96 5.30 30.18
N LEU A 50 7.14 5.05 30.76
CA LEU A 50 8.35 4.73 29.99
C LEU A 50 8.16 3.44 29.18
N TYR A 51 7.58 2.40 29.80
CA TYR A 51 7.33 1.13 29.12
C TYR A 51 6.28 1.23 28.00
N SER A 52 5.15 1.91 28.25
CA SER A 52 4.12 2.17 27.24
C SER A 52 4.72 2.89 26.03
N ARG A 53 5.57 3.90 26.25
CA ARG A 53 6.23 4.62 25.16
C ARG A 53 7.18 3.75 24.34
N VAL A 54 7.89 2.82 24.97
CA VAL A 54 8.75 1.85 24.28
C VAL A 54 7.91 0.93 23.38
N LYS A 55 6.76 0.46 23.89
CA LYS A 55 5.83 -0.40 23.16
C LYS A 55 5.23 0.30 21.93
N ASP A 56 4.85 1.57 22.07
CA ASP A 56 4.34 2.38 20.96
C ASP A 56 5.40 2.56 19.86
N LEU A 57 6.64 2.84 20.26
CA LEU A 57 7.78 2.94 19.33
C LEU A 57 8.10 1.59 18.68
N ASP A 58 8.04 0.47 19.41
CA ASP A 58 8.23 -0.86 18.84
C ASP A 58 7.17 -1.18 17.78
N HIS A 59 5.91 -0.85 18.04
CA HIS A 59 4.84 -1.01 17.06
C HIS A 59 5.08 -0.14 15.81
N HIS A 60 5.49 1.11 16.01
CA HIS A 60 5.81 2.02 14.92
C HIS A 60 6.99 1.50 14.06
N ILE A 61 8.09 1.09 14.69
CA ILE A 61 9.27 0.53 13.99
C ILE A 61 8.90 -0.77 13.27
N ALA A 62 8.13 -1.65 13.89
CA ALA A 62 7.69 -2.91 13.29
C ALA A 62 6.82 -2.71 12.04
N SER A 63 6.08 -1.59 11.97
CA SER A 63 5.30 -1.22 10.79
C SER A 63 6.17 -0.73 9.61
N LEU A 64 7.36 -0.15 9.88
CA LEU A 64 8.24 0.45 8.87
C LEU A 64 9.40 -0.45 8.44
N SER A 65 10.01 -1.18 9.38
CA SER A 65 11.26 -1.91 9.16
C SER A 65 11.17 -2.95 8.05
N PRO A 66 10.13 -3.81 7.97
CA PRO A 66 10.10 -4.85 6.96
C PRO A 66 10.04 -4.30 5.53
N ASP A 67 9.35 -3.17 5.33
CA ASP A 67 9.22 -2.53 4.03
C ASP A 67 10.53 -1.86 3.62
N ALA A 68 11.18 -1.15 4.54
CA ALA A 68 12.47 -0.52 4.29
C ALA A 68 13.56 -1.56 4.01
N ASP A 69 13.67 -2.60 4.84
CA ASP A 69 14.66 -3.68 4.68
C ASP A 69 14.45 -4.43 3.36
N PHE A 70 13.19 -4.67 2.96
CA PHE A 70 12.87 -5.23 1.66
C PHE A 70 13.32 -4.31 0.53
N ILE A 71 12.91 -3.03 0.53
CA ILE A 71 13.28 -2.10 -0.55
C ILE A 71 14.80 -2.03 -0.69
N ILE A 72 15.52 -1.88 0.42
CA ILE A 72 17.00 -1.85 0.43
C ILE A 72 17.57 -3.12 -0.23
N SER A 73 17.00 -4.30 0.07
CA SER A 73 17.42 -5.57 -0.56
C SER A 73 17.18 -5.63 -2.07
N GLN A 74 16.23 -4.83 -2.58
CA GLN A 74 15.91 -4.76 -4.00
C GLN A 74 16.70 -3.67 -4.74
N LEU A 75 17.46 -2.82 -4.05
CA LEU A 75 18.25 -1.77 -4.69
C LEU A 75 19.48 -2.32 -5.41
N THR A 76 19.88 -1.67 -6.51
CA THR A 76 21.16 -1.95 -7.16
C THR A 76 22.33 -1.49 -6.29
N ASP A 77 23.55 -1.93 -6.57
CA ASP A 77 24.75 -1.47 -5.84
C ASP A 77 24.90 0.06 -5.92
N ASP A 78 24.64 0.65 -7.09
CA ASP A 78 24.67 2.11 -7.30
C ASP A 78 23.60 2.83 -6.47
N ASP A 79 22.41 2.27 -6.35
CA ASP A 79 21.36 2.84 -5.51
C ASP A 79 21.68 2.69 -4.02
N GLN A 80 22.22 1.53 -3.61
CA GLN A 80 22.68 1.33 -2.24
C GLN A 80 23.81 2.30 -1.87
N ILE A 81 24.71 2.63 -2.80
CA ILE A 81 25.73 3.67 -2.60
C ILE A 81 25.08 5.03 -2.33
N LYS A 82 24.05 5.42 -3.10
CA LYS A 82 23.31 6.68 -2.88
C LYS A 82 22.65 6.75 -1.50
N PHE A 83 22.23 5.61 -0.95
CA PHE A 83 21.58 5.53 0.37
C PHE A 83 22.51 5.05 1.50
N SER A 84 23.80 4.84 1.21
CA SER A 84 24.72 4.13 2.10
C SER A 84 24.81 4.77 3.49
N GLU A 85 24.87 6.10 3.57
CA GLU A 85 24.87 6.82 4.85
C GLU A 85 23.61 6.56 5.69
N ASN A 86 22.43 6.55 5.06
CA ASN A 86 21.16 6.30 5.76
C ASN A 86 20.98 4.83 6.14
N ILE A 87 21.39 3.90 5.27
CA ILE A 87 21.38 2.46 5.53
C ILE A 87 22.31 2.14 6.70
N GLU A 88 23.52 2.68 6.68
CA GLU A 88 24.49 2.51 7.76
C GLU A 88 23.98 3.13 9.06
N LYS A 89 23.36 4.31 8.99
CA LYS A 89 22.70 4.93 10.15
C LYS A 89 21.60 4.03 10.73
N ILE A 90 20.74 3.43 9.90
CA ILE A 90 19.71 2.47 10.34
C ILE A 90 20.36 1.26 11.03
N ARG A 91 21.44 0.71 10.45
CA ARG A 91 22.17 -0.43 11.00
C ARG A 91 22.74 -0.11 12.38
N VAL A 92 23.41 1.04 12.51
CA VAL A 92 23.96 1.53 13.79
C VAL A 92 22.86 1.74 14.82
N LEU A 93 21.75 2.38 14.43
CA LEU A 93 20.62 2.61 15.33
C LEU A 93 19.96 1.30 15.79
N LYS A 94 19.79 0.30 14.91
CA LYS A 94 19.29 -1.03 15.30
C LYS A 94 20.19 -1.69 16.35
N GLN A 95 21.51 -1.61 16.17
CA GLN A 95 22.46 -2.13 17.13
C GLN A 95 22.35 -1.38 18.48
N GLN A 96 22.31 -0.05 18.45
CA GLN A 96 22.15 0.78 19.65
C GLN A 96 20.83 0.52 20.38
N VAL A 97 19.72 0.24 19.67
CA VAL A 97 18.45 -0.17 20.30
C VAL A 97 18.62 -1.48 21.07
N SER A 98 19.26 -2.47 20.46
CA SER A 98 19.53 -3.78 21.09
C SER A 98 20.38 -3.62 22.37
N GLU A 99 21.46 -2.84 22.28
CA GLU A 99 22.37 -2.57 23.40
C GLU A 99 21.67 -1.78 24.52
N SER A 100 20.93 -0.72 24.17
CA SER A 100 20.20 0.11 25.15
C SER A 100 19.12 -0.67 25.87
N LYS A 101 18.40 -1.54 25.14
CA LYS A 101 17.40 -2.44 25.73
C LYS A 101 18.07 -3.42 26.70
N ALA A 102 19.16 -4.07 26.29
CA ALA A 102 19.88 -5.01 27.15
C ALA A 102 20.39 -4.33 28.43
N GLN A 103 20.91 -3.11 28.31
CA GLN A 103 21.35 -2.31 29.46
C GLN A 103 20.19 -1.95 30.39
N ALA A 104 19.05 -1.51 29.85
CA ALA A 104 17.87 -1.17 30.64
C ALA A 104 17.32 -2.40 31.39
N ASP A 105 17.25 -3.56 30.72
CA ASP A 105 16.78 -4.80 31.32
C ASP A 105 17.75 -5.31 32.39
N GLN A 106 19.06 -5.22 32.17
CA GLN A 106 20.07 -5.53 33.18
C GLN A 106 19.90 -4.65 34.43
N LYS A 107 19.70 -3.34 34.24
CA LYS A 107 19.50 -2.40 35.37
C LYS A 107 18.23 -2.69 36.14
N LEU A 108 17.16 -3.13 35.48
CA LEU A 108 15.95 -3.58 36.15
C LEU A 108 16.21 -4.80 37.02
N ILE A 109 16.92 -5.81 36.48
CA ILE A 109 17.26 -7.04 37.20
C ILE A 109 18.14 -6.74 38.41
N GLU A 110 19.20 -5.95 38.25
CA GLU A 110 20.08 -5.50 39.33
C GLU A 110 19.27 -4.85 40.46
N TYR A 111 18.32 -3.99 40.09
CA TYR A 111 17.47 -3.27 41.03
C TYR A 111 16.50 -4.22 41.77
N VAL A 112 15.76 -5.04 41.04
CA VAL A 112 14.81 -6.01 41.61
C VAL A 112 15.52 -6.96 42.57
N ASN A 113 16.72 -7.45 42.20
CA ASN A 113 17.54 -8.32 43.05
C ASN A 113 18.02 -7.62 44.32
N ARG A 114 18.62 -6.42 44.17
CA ARG A 114 19.21 -5.67 45.30
C ARG A 114 18.18 -5.36 46.39
N PHE A 115 16.95 -5.03 45.99
CA PHE A 115 15.87 -4.71 46.91
C PHE A 115 14.98 -5.90 47.27
N LYS A 116 15.35 -7.12 46.84
CA LYS A 116 14.58 -8.36 47.08
C LYS A 116 13.11 -8.25 46.64
N LEU A 117 12.87 -7.54 45.54
CA LEU A 117 11.53 -7.27 45.01
C LEU A 117 11.02 -8.36 44.06
N GLN A 118 11.71 -9.50 43.95
CA GLN A 118 11.32 -10.60 43.04
C GLN A 118 9.86 -11.02 43.19
N ASN A 119 9.37 -11.15 44.42
CA ASN A 119 8.00 -11.61 44.69
C ASN A 119 6.95 -10.57 44.28
N ILE A 120 7.33 -9.29 44.28
CA ILE A 120 6.49 -8.19 43.83
C ILE A 120 6.52 -8.13 42.30
N TYR A 121 7.70 -8.22 41.71
CA TYR A 121 7.87 -8.17 40.26
C TYR A 121 7.24 -9.36 39.55
N ASN A 122 7.39 -10.57 40.10
CA ASN A 122 6.85 -11.80 39.53
C ASN A 122 5.47 -12.17 40.11
N HIS A 123 4.69 -11.18 40.54
CA HIS A 123 3.39 -11.44 41.14
C HIS A 123 2.48 -12.19 40.14
N PRO A 124 1.83 -13.32 40.52
CA PRO A 124 1.11 -14.17 39.56
C PRO A 124 -0.04 -13.50 38.80
N SER A 125 -0.66 -12.46 39.37
CA SER A 125 -1.71 -11.69 38.70
C SER A 125 -1.20 -10.77 37.58
N ASP A 126 0.11 -10.54 37.53
CA ASP A 126 0.74 -9.55 36.66
C ASP A 126 1.30 -10.27 35.43
N ASN A 127 0.37 -10.60 34.53
CA ASN A 127 0.61 -11.36 33.31
C ASN A 127 1.27 -10.56 32.18
N THR A 128 1.59 -9.28 32.41
CA THR A 128 2.24 -8.39 31.44
C THR A 128 3.32 -7.59 32.14
N GLU A 129 4.39 -7.27 31.43
CA GLU A 129 5.48 -6.44 31.94
C GLU A 129 5.00 -5.07 32.44
N GLU A 130 4.01 -4.49 31.76
CA GLU A 130 3.37 -3.23 32.14
C GLU A 130 2.78 -3.29 33.56
N LYS A 131 1.98 -4.33 33.85
CA LYS A 131 1.44 -4.55 35.21
C LYS A 131 2.52 -4.78 36.26
N ARG A 132 3.59 -5.49 35.92
CA ARG A 132 4.72 -5.73 36.83
C ARG A 132 5.43 -4.43 37.18
N LEU A 133 5.67 -3.59 36.18
CA LEU A 133 6.29 -2.28 36.34
C LEU A 133 5.36 -1.31 37.10
N ASP A 134 4.04 -1.37 36.88
CA ASP A 134 3.06 -0.61 37.67
C ASP A 134 3.10 -0.99 39.15
N ARG A 135 3.05 -2.29 39.46
CA ARG A 135 3.15 -2.75 40.85
C ARG A 135 4.48 -2.36 41.46
N LEU A 136 5.57 -2.47 40.72
CA LEU A 136 6.89 -2.04 41.18
C LEU A 136 6.90 -0.54 41.48
N SER A 137 6.31 0.29 40.61
CA SER A 137 6.16 1.75 40.79
C SER A 137 5.45 2.09 42.08
N VAL A 138 4.26 1.50 42.29
CA VAL A 138 3.45 1.71 43.47
C VAL A 138 4.21 1.27 44.72
N THR A 139 4.81 0.07 44.70
CA THR A 139 5.58 -0.45 45.82
C THR A 139 6.72 0.49 46.21
N LEU A 140 7.49 0.97 45.23
CA LEU A 140 8.59 1.90 45.47
C LEU A 140 8.11 3.25 46.03
N SER A 141 6.93 3.73 45.60
CA SER A 141 6.33 4.94 46.14
C SER A 141 5.88 4.79 47.60
N VAL A 142 5.36 3.61 47.98
CA VAL A 142 4.91 3.31 49.35
C VAL A 142 6.08 3.11 50.30
N LEU A 143 7.19 2.54 49.82
CA LEU A 143 8.39 2.32 50.64
C LEU A 143 9.03 3.63 51.14
N GLY A 144 8.58 4.81 50.66
CA GLY A 144 8.81 6.10 51.29
C GLY A 144 10.25 6.60 51.31
N GLU A 145 11.21 5.79 50.90
CA GLU A 145 12.61 6.18 50.83
C GLU A 145 12.85 6.94 49.54
N HIS A 146 12.86 8.26 49.68
CA HIS A 146 13.28 9.21 48.66
C HIS A 146 14.60 8.81 47.96
N PHE A 147 15.46 8.07 48.69
CA PHE A 147 16.71 7.49 48.21
C PHE A 147 16.52 6.41 47.14
N PHE A 148 15.64 5.42 47.35
CA PHE A 148 15.37 4.37 46.36
C PHE A 148 14.76 4.95 45.09
N TYR A 149 13.84 5.90 45.24
CA TYR A 149 13.23 6.58 44.10
C TYR A 149 14.28 7.33 43.26
N GLN A 150 15.20 8.06 43.91
CA GLN A 150 16.27 8.78 43.23
C GLN A 150 17.29 7.85 42.56
N GLU A 151 17.71 6.76 43.22
CA GLU A 151 18.66 5.80 42.64
C GLU A 151 18.07 5.07 41.43
N TRP A 152 16.78 4.75 41.49
CA TRP A 152 16.02 4.17 40.38
C TRP A 152 15.88 5.14 39.19
N GLU A 153 15.49 6.40 39.45
CA GLU A 153 15.39 7.47 38.44
C GLU A 153 16.73 7.74 37.73
N ASN A 154 17.84 7.57 38.45
CA ASN A 154 19.18 7.88 37.93
C ASN A 154 19.74 6.76 37.05
N ASN A 155 19.41 5.49 37.30
CA ASN A 155 20.02 4.36 36.62
C ASN A 155 19.09 3.70 35.60
N TYR A 156 17.97 3.13 36.03
CA TYR A 156 17.05 2.43 35.13
C TYR A 156 16.31 3.40 34.21
N ALA A 157 15.74 4.48 34.76
CA ALA A 157 15.02 5.45 33.93
C ALA A 157 15.95 6.17 32.95
N LYS A 158 17.24 6.37 33.29
CA LYS A 158 18.24 6.89 32.37
C LYS A 158 18.52 5.92 31.21
N ALA A 159 18.72 4.62 31.49
CA ALA A 159 18.90 3.61 30.45
C ALA A 159 17.66 3.49 29.55
N ARG A 160 16.45 3.53 30.12
CA ARG A 160 15.21 3.45 29.33
C ARG A 160 14.93 4.71 28.52
N ARG A 161 15.27 5.90 29.03
CA ARG A 161 15.24 7.15 28.23
C ARG A 161 16.20 7.06 27.04
N HIS A 162 17.40 6.53 27.24
CA HIS A 162 18.34 6.33 26.13
C HIS A 162 17.77 5.38 25.07
N GLU A 163 17.16 4.26 25.45
CA GLU A 163 16.47 3.36 24.51
C GLU A 163 15.37 4.09 23.72
N ILE A 164 14.53 4.88 24.41
CA ILE A 164 13.46 5.68 23.79
C ILE A 164 14.03 6.66 22.77
N ASP A 165 15.11 7.38 23.11
CA ASP A 165 15.74 8.36 22.23
C ASP A 165 16.30 7.70 20.96
N VAL A 166 16.97 6.54 21.10
CA VAL A 166 17.50 5.79 19.95
C VAL A 166 16.36 5.23 19.09
N LYS A 167 15.30 4.67 19.68
CA LYS A 167 14.13 4.19 18.94
C LYS A 167 13.42 5.32 18.19
N PHE A 168 13.32 6.50 18.79
CA PHE A 168 12.76 7.68 18.16
C PHE A 168 13.59 8.10 16.94
N GLN A 169 14.92 8.17 17.07
CA GLN A 169 15.81 8.46 15.95
C GLN A 169 15.71 7.41 14.83
N LEU A 170 15.53 6.14 15.17
CA LEU A 170 15.33 5.07 14.19
C LEU A 170 14.01 5.25 13.43
N ALA A 171 12.90 5.54 14.13
CA ALA A 171 11.60 5.79 13.52
C ALA A 171 11.64 7.02 12.59
N GLU A 172 12.23 8.14 13.03
CA GLU A 172 12.39 9.33 12.19
C GLU A 172 13.27 9.07 10.96
N THR A 173 14.33 8.28 11.12
CA THR A 173 15.22 7.92 10.00
C THR A 173 14.46 7.09 8.97
N TYR A 174 13.65 6.11 9.39
CA TYR A 174 12.77 5.39 8.47
C TYR A 174 11.77 6.32 7.79
N GLN A 175 11.04 7.15 8.55
CA GLN A 175 10.05 8.06 7.97
C GLN A 175 10.66 9.00 6.91
N ARG A 176 11.87 9.53 7.17
CA ARG A 176 12.57 10.40 6.24
C ARG A 176 13.03 9.66 4.97
N LEU A 177 13.47 8.42 5.13
CA LEU A 177 14.06 7.63 4.04
C LEU A 177 13.00 6.97 3.15
N MET A 178 11.83 6.62 3.71
CA MET A 178 10.80 5.86 3.01
C MET A 178 10.31 6.46 1.69
N PRO A 179 10.07 7.78 1.56
CA PRO A 179 9.67 8.38 0.28
C PRO A 179 10.70 8.12 -0.83
N THR A 180 11.99 8.32 -0.55
CA THR A 180 13.06 8.16 -1.54
C THR A 180 13.32 6.69 -1.86
N LEU A 181 13.23 5.79 -0.86
CA LEU A 181 13.28 4.35 -1.10
C LEU A 181 12.12 3.89 -1.99
N LYS A 182 10.90 4.35 -1.72
CA LYS A 182 9.73 4.06 -2.56
C LYS A 182 9.93 4.53 -3.98
N GLU A 183 10.41 5.77 -4.18
CA GLU A 183 10.68 6.31 -5.51
C GLU A 183 11.73 5.49 -6.27
N ALA A 184 12.85 5.14 -5.62
CA ALA A 184 13.90 4.32 -6.22
C ALA A 184 13.39 2.92 -6.58
N TYR A 185 12.65 2.28 -5.67
CA TYR A 185 12.01 0.99 -5.91
C TYR A 185 11.03 1.05 -7.07
N LEU A 186 10.17 2.08 -7.10
CA LEU A 186 9.18 2.26 -8.16
C LEU A 186 9.84 2.51 -9.51
N SER A 187 10.86 3.36 -9.56
CA SER A 187 11.62 3.63 -10.77
C SER A 187 12.26 2.35 -11.32
N LYS A 188 12.92 1.56 -10.46
CA LYS A 188 13.48 0.26 -10.82
C LYS A 188 12.41 -0.74 -11.26
N PHE A 189 11.31 -0.82 -10.52
CA PHE A 189 10.18 -1.68 -10.85
C PHE A 189 9.62 -1.33 -12.22
N TYR A 190 9.29 -0.06 -12.48
CA TYR A 190 8.76 0.39 -13.76
C TYR A 190 9.77 0.22 -14.89
N HIS A 191 11.05 0.47 -14.67
CA HIS A 191 12.09 0.22 -15.67
C HIS A 191 12.14 -1.28 -16.06
N ASN A 192 12.17 -2.17 -15.08
CA ASN A 192 12.17 -3.61 -15.31
C ASN A 192 10.85 -4.10 -15.92
N PHE A 193 9.75 -3.46 -15.54
CA PHE A 193 8.41 -3.77 -16.03
C PHE A 193 8.17 -3.31 -17.48
N LEU A 194 8.63 -2.11 -17.86
CA LEU A 194 8.55 -1.61 -19.23
C LEU A 194 9.41 -2.43 -20.19
N ASN A 195 10.52 -2.98 -19.69
CA ASN A 195 11.41 -3.85 -20.44
C ASN A 195 11.07 -5.35 -20.29
N PHE A 196 9.92 -5.67 -19.66
CA PHE A 196 9.57 -7.04 -19.36
C PHE A 196 9.15 -7.79 -20.62
N PRO A 197 9.73 -8.98 -20.92
CA PRO A 197 9.29 -9.80 -22.03
C PRO A 197 7.87 -10.31 -21.75
N SER A 198 6.90 -9.59 -22.28
CA SER A 198 5.45 -9.64 -22.03
C SER A 198 4.71 -10.98 -22.24
N ARG A 199 5.36 -12.15 -22.23
CA ARG A 199 4.73 -13.39 -22.73
C ARG A 199 5.08 -14.70 -22.03
N SER A 200 5.96 -14.76 -21.02
CA SER A 200 6.30 -16.04 -20.38
C SER A 200 5.70 -16.18 -18.98
N ARG A 201 5.28 -17.41 -18.66
CA ARG A 201 4.81 -17.83 -17.34
C ARG A 201 5.84 -17.56 -16.23
N ASP A 202 7.12 -17.76 -16.50
CA ASP A 202 8.21 -17.49 -15.56
C ASP A 202 8.38 -16.00 -15.27
N ALA A 203 8.12 -15.17 -16.28
CA ALA A 203 8.11 -13.73 -16.12
C ALA A 203 6.92 -13.32 -15.22
N ALA A 204 5.72 -13.85 -15.45
CA ALA A 204 4.58 -13.59 -14.57
C ALA A 204 4.80 -14.06 -13.11
N LYS A 205 5.48 -15.19 -12.92
CA LYS A 205 5.86 -15.70 -11.58
C LYS A 205 6.89 -14.78 -10.91
N THR A 206 7.92 -14.34 -11.62
CA THR A 206 8.89 -13.36 -11.10
C THR A 206 8.19 -12.05 -10.72
N MET A 207 7.21 -11.61 -11.51
CA MET A 207 6.39 -10.44 -11.23
C MET A 207 5.51 -10.63 -9.98
N LEU A 208 4.97 -11.83 -9.74
CA LEU A 208 4.30 -12.17 -8.48
C LEU A 208 5.23 -12.11 -7.28
N ASP A 209 6.44 -12.64 -7.40
CA ASP A 209 7.40 -12.62 -6.31
C ASP A 209 7.82 -11.17 -5.99
N TRP A 210 7.93 -10.33 -7.01
CA TRP A 210 8.25 -8.91 -6.86
C TRP A 210 7.09 -8.08 -6.28
N ILE A 211 5.85 -8.30 -6.73
CA ILE A 211 4.68 -7.53 -6.27
C ILE A 211 4.15 -8.11 -4.94
N GLY A 212 4.19 -9.42 -4.78
CA GLY A 212 3.84 -10.14 -3.56
C GLY A 212 4.75 -9.81 -2.38
N ALA A 213 5.95 -9.28 -2.65
CA ALA A 213 6.87 -8.79 -1.64
C ALA A 213 6.57 -7.38 -1.10
N ARG A 214 5.49 -6.70 -1.58
CA ARG A 214 4.53 -5.82 -0.86
C ARG A 214 4.03 -4.62 -1.69
N ASN A 215 2.82 -4.17 -1.33
CA ASN A 215 1.98 -3.08 -1.88
C ASN A 215 2.66 -1.68 -1.94
N LEU A 216 3.77 -1.51 -2.65
CA LEU A 216 4.55 -0.26 -2.66
C LEU A 216 4.31 0.66 -3.86
N HIS A 217 3.33 0.39 -4.72
CA HIS A 217 3.02 1.32 -5.82
C HIS A 217 2.02 2.39 -5.37
N ASP A 218 2.33 3.67 -5.60
CA ASP A 218 1.38 4.77 -5.36
C ASP A 218 0.08 4.61 -6.17
N GLY A 219 0.17 3.99 -7.36
CA GLY A 219 -1.02 3.55 -8.11
C GLY A 219 -1.77 2.39 -7.44
N PHE A 220 -1.09 1.54 -6.66
CA PHE A 220 -1.73 0.55 -5.80
C PHE A 220 -2.38 1.18 -4.56
N LEU A 221 -1.78 2.25 -4.02
CA LEU A 221 -2.29 3.01 -2.86
C LEU A 221 -3.59 3.75 -3.18
N ASP A 222 -3.78 4.21 -4.43
CA ASP A 222 -5.10 4.67 -4.86
C ASP A 222 -6.04 3.45 -4.91
N ASN A 223 -7.10 3.45 -4.12
CA ASN A 223 -8.08 2.36 -4.03
C ASN A 223 -9.00 2.26 -5.26
N LYS A 224 -8.51 2.68 -6.43
CA LYS A 224 -9.21 2.67 -7.70
C LYS A 224 -8.62 1.62 -8.63
N VAL A 225 -9.51 1.06 -9.44
CA VAL A 225 -9.21 0.25 -10.61
C VAL A 225 -10.02 0.78 -11.78
N GLU A 226 -9.49 0.66 -12.99
CA GLU A 226 -10.18 1.13 -14.18
C GLU A 226 -10.37 -0.03 -15.16
N ILE A 227 -11.62 -0.34 -15.49
CA ILE A 227 -11.95 -1.32 -16.52
C ILE A 227 -12.00 -0.58 -17.85
N ILE A 228 -11.11 -0.95 -18.77
CA ILE A 228 -10.98 -0.30 -20.07
C ILE A 228 -11.62 -1.18 -21.12
N ILE A 229 -12.57 -0.62 -21.84
CA ILE A 229 -13.30 -1.26 -22.92
C ILE A 229 -12.94 -0.53 -24.21
N SER A 230 -12.40 -1.28 -25.18
CA SER A 230 -11.96 -0.75 -26.46
C SER A 230 -12.86 -1.26 -27.58
N ASP A 231 -13.19 -0.39 -28.52
CA ASP A 231 -14.03 -0.70 -29.68
C ASP A 231 -13.46 -1.82 -30.55
N SER A 232 -14.32 -2.38 -31.40
CA SER A 232 -13.94 -3.40 -32.36
C SER A 232 -12.95 -2.90 -33.40
N PHE A 233 -12.09 -3.81 -33.87
CA PHE A 233 -11.12 -3.56 -34.92
C PHE A 233 -11.52 -4.35 -36.16
N LEU A 234 -12.14 -3.68 -37.13
CA LEU A 234 -12.69 -4.33 -38.33
C LEU A 234 -11.61 -5.02 -39.20
N THR A 235 -10.34 -4.61 -39.09
CA THR A 235 -9.26 -5.11 -39.96
C THR A 235 -8.43 -6.25 -39.35
N HIS A 236 -8.68 -6.71 -38.11
CA HIS A 236 -7.89 -7.77 -37.46
C HIS A 236 -8.75 -8.96 -37.01
N PRO A 237 -8.41 -10.21 -37.43
CA PRO A 237 -9.12 -11.39 -36.98
C PRO A 237 -9.01 -11.55 -35.45
N GLY A 238 -10.14 -11.80 -34.78
CA GLY A 238 -10.22 -11.98 -33.33
C GLY A 238 -10.49 -10.72 -32.50
N SER A 239 -10.58 -9.54 -33.13
CA SER A 239 -10.87 -8.27 -32.45
C SER A 239 -12.17 -7.58 -32.91
N GLN A 240 -13.03 -8.32 -33.61
CA GLN A 240 -14.28 -7.83 -34.18
C GLN A 240 -15.34 -7.49 -33.12
N PHE A 241 -15.16 -7.97 -31.88
CA PHE A 241 -16.10 -7.79 -30.78
C PHE A 241 -15.63 -6.76 -29.74
N GLY A 242 -14.50 -6.08 -29.98
CA GLY A 242 -13.85 -5.19 -29.03
C GLY A 242 -12.82 -5.91 -28.15
N HIS A 243 -12.35 -5.23 -27.11
CA HIS A 243 -11.39 -5.79 -26.15
C HIS A 243 -11.60 -5.17 -24.77
N VAL A 244 -11.41 -5.97 -23.72
CA VAL A 244 -11.43 -5.50 -22.33
C VAL A 244 -10.10 -5.76 -21.67
N ALA A 245 -9.63 -4.77 -20.90
CA ALA A 245 -8.50 -4.91 -20.01
C ALA A 245 -8.80 -4.19 -18.69
N ILE A 246 -8.02 -4.47 -17.66
CA ILE A 246 -8.11 -3.81 -16.36
C ILE A 246 -6.80 -3.09 -16.04
N ASN A 247 -6.93 -1.85 -15.60
CA ASN A 247 -5.87 -1.07 -15.01
C ASN A 247 -5.88 -1.25 -13.49
N ILE A 248 -4.81 -1.83 -12.95
CA ILE A 248 -4.59 -1.91 -11.50
C ILE A 248 -3.28 -1.18 -11.22
N GLY A 249 -3.40 0.00 -10.63
CA GLY A 249 -2.25 0.80 -10.21
C GLY A 249 -1.29 1.24 -11.30
N GLY A 250 -1.82 1.61 -12.47
CA GLY A 250 -1.04 2.12 -13.60
C GLY A 250 -0.61 1.03 -14.58
N VAL A 251 -0.87 -0.23 -14.26
CA VAL A 251 -0.58 -1.37 -15.12
C VAL A 251 -1.85 -1.95 -15.70
N ILE A 252 -1.87 -2.10 -17.02
CA ILE A 252 -2.96 -2.74 -17.76
C ILE A 252 -2.70 -4.23 -17.89
N TYR A 253 -3.73 -5.02 -17.59
CA TYR A 253 -3.80 -6.46 -17.77
C TYR A 253 -4.98 -6.79 -18.70
N GLY A 254 -4.70 -7.32 -19.88
CA GLY A 254 -5.73 -7.75 -20.83
C GLY A 254 -5.39 -9.10 -21.43
N ARG A 255 -6.37 -9.98 -21.66
CA ARG A 255 -6.13 -11.26 -22.33
C ARG A 255 -6.30 -11.12 -23.84
N ALA A 256 -5.24 -11.38 -24.62
CA ALA A 256 -5.30 -11.40 -26.09
C ALA A 256 -5.28 -12.85 -26.61
N PRO A 257 -5.64 -13.09 -27.90
CA PRO A 257 -5.63 -14.44 -28.47
C PRO A 257 -4.29 -15.18 -28.36
N ALA A 258 -3.18 -14.45 -28.40
CA ALA A 258 -1.84 -15.03 -28.34
C ALA A 258 -1.31 -15.20 -26.91
N ALA A 259 -1.56 -14.21 -26.03
CA ALA A 259 -0.98 -14.14 -24.69
C ALA A 259 -1.72 -13.10 -23.84
N TRP A 260 -1.36 -13.00 -22.57
CA TRP A 260 -1.68 -11.83 -21.75
C TRP A 260 -0.90 -10.60 -22.25
N ASP A 261 -1.60 -9.48 -22.40
CA ASP A 261 -1.05 -8.16 -22.70
C ASP A 261 -0.90 -7.39 -21.39
N ILE A 262 0.35 -7.21 -20.96
CA ILE A 262 0.72 -6.60 -19.68
C ILE A 262 1.67 -5.44 -19.98
N ARG A 263 1.28 -4.21 -19.64
CA ARG A 263 2.06 -2.99 -19.92
C ARG A 263 1.56 -1.78 -19.13
N GLY A 264 2.33 -0.69 -19.12
CA GLY A 264 1.90 0.58 -18.52
C GLY A 264 0.68 1.19 -19.23
N LYS A 265 -0.12 1.97 -18.50
CA LYS A 265 -1.35 2.60 -19.01
C LYS A 265 -1.10 3.44 -20.26
N GLU A 266 -0.09 4.30 -20.24
CA GLU A 266 0.24 5.21 -21.34
C GLU A 266 0.57 4.42 -22.60
N ALA A 267 1.48 3.44 -22.50
CA ALA A 267 1.87 2.57 -23.61
C ALA A 267 0.72 1.68 -24.12
N TYR A 268 -0.25 1.34 -23.26
CA TYR A 268 -1.46 0.64 -23.68
C TYR A 268 -2.41 1.56 -24.44
N MET A 269 -2.66 2.76 -23.93
CA MET A 269 -3.53 3.75 -24.56
C MET A 269 -2.99 4.19 -25.91
N GLU A 270 -1.70 4.51 -26.02
CA GLU A 270 -1.06 4.80 -27.30
C GLU A 270 -1.32 3.69 -28.32
N LYS A 271 -1.14 2.41 -27.94
CA LYS A 271 -1.40 1.26 -28.82
C LYS A 271 -2.88 1.14 -29.22
N GLN A 272 -3.82 1.31 -28.29
CA GLN A 272 -5.25 1.17 -28.60
C GLN A 272 -5.74 2.33 -29.48
N GLN A 273 -5.33 3.56 -29.16
CA GLN A 273 -5.75 4.78 -29.84
C GLN A 273 -5.25 4.88 -31.29
N LEU A 274 -4.26 4.07 -31.70
CA LEU A 274 -3.86 3.93 -33.12
C LEU A 274 -5.01 3.45 -34.02
N GLY A 275 -6.05 2.81 -33.47
CA GLY A 275 -7.20 2.50 -34.30
C GLY A 275 -8.51 2.20 -33.60
N ARG A 276 -8.62 2.44 -32.30
CA ARG A 276 -9.85 2.25 -31.51
C ARG A 276 -10.08 3.46 -30.62
N SER A 277 -11.34 3.76 -30.37
CA SER A 277 -11.72 4.51 -29.18
C SER A 277 -11.83 3.53 -28.01
N SER A 278 -11.52 4.03 -26.82
CA SER A 278 -11.69 3.28 -25.57
C SER A 278 -12.43 4.11 -24.54
N ILE A 279 -13.17 3.43 -23.66
CA ILE A 279 -13.82 4.01 -22.49
C ILE A 279 -13.31 3.29 -21.24
N GLY A 280 -12.91 4.06 -20.23
CA GLY A 280 -12.47 3.57 -18.94
C GLY A 280 -13.52 3.82 -17.87
N TYR A 281 -13.93 2.77 -17.17
CA TYR A 281 -14.81 2.86 -16.01
C TYR A 281 -13.99 2.69 -14.74
N VAL A 282 -13.87 3.75 -13.96
CA VAL A 282 -13.13 3.76 -12.70
C VAL A 282 -14.06 3.33 -11.58
N ILE A 283 -13.65 2.31 -10.83
CA ILE A 283 -14.37 1.75 -9.69
C ILE A 283 -13.51 1.93 -8.44
N GLN A 284 -14.12 2.38 -7.34
CA GLN A 284 -13.51 2.41 -6.02
C GLN A 284 -13.66 1.03 -5.37
N LEU A 285 -12.56 0.43 -4.92
CA LEU A 285 -12.52 -0.82 -4.16
C LEU A 285 -12.02 -0.55 -2.73
N SER A 286 -12.18 -1.50 -1.82
CA SER A 286 -11.35 -1.51 -0.62
C SER A 286 -9.91 -1.91 -0.98
N GLU A 287 -8.94 -1.55 -0.14
CA GLU A 287 -7.55 -1.99 -0.32
C GLU A 287 -7.46 -3.52 -0.38
N GLU A 288 -8.21 -4.20 0.50
CA GLU A 288 -8.28 -5.66 0.56
C GLU A 288 -8.82 -6.26 -0.74
N ASP A 289 -9.92 -5.71 -1.29
CA ASP A 289 -10.53 -6.22 -2.51
C ASP A 289 -9.66 -5.97 -3.73
N LYS A 290 -8.95 -4.83 -3.79
CA LYS A 290 -7.99 -4.55 -4.84
C LYS A 290 -6.83 -5.56 -4.83
N ILE A 291 -6.32 -5.91 -3.65
CA ILE A 291 -5.28 -6.95 -3.50
C ILE A 291 -5.81 -8.31 -3.96
N LYS A 292 -7.03 -8.69 -3.58
CA LYS A 292 -7.65 -9.95 -4.01
C LYS A 292 -7.85 -9.98 -5.52
N LEU A 293 -8.31 -8.88 -6.12
CA LEU A 293 -8.53 -8.75 -7.56
C LEU A 293 -7.22 -8.93 -8.31
N PHE A 294 -6.18 -8.24 -7.86
CA PHE A 294 -4.86 -8.36 -8.43
C PHE A 294 -4.34 -9.79 -8.37
N ARG A 295 -4.40 -10.45 -7.20
CA ARG A 295 -4.01 -11.87 -7.04
C ARG A 295 -4.77 -12.76 -8.01
N SER A 296 -6.08 -12.54 -8.17
CA SER A 296 -6.90 -13.30 -9.12
C SER A 296 -6.42 -13.13 -10.57
N VAL A 297 -6.18 -11.88 -11.00
CA VAL A 297 -5.65 -11.58 -12.35
C VAL A 297 -4.31 -12.28 -12.56
N ILE A 298 -3.39 -12.18 -11.60
CA ILE A 298 -2.08 -12.77 -11.79
C ILE A 298 -2.11 -14.31 -11.75
N ASN A 299 -2.94 -14.93 -10.91
CA ASN A 299 -3.11 -16.38 -10.93
C ASN A 299 -3.52 -16.87 -12.32
N LYS A 300 -4.44 -16.16 -13.00
CA LYS A 300 -4.84 -16.47 -14.38
C LYS A 300 -3.73 -16.24 -15.40
N ILE A 301 -2.88 -15.23 -15.19
CA ILE A 301 -1.66 -15.03 -16.00
C ILE A 301 -0.70 -16.22 -15.83
N VAL A 302 -0.48 -16.68 -14.61
CA VAL A 302 0.43 -17.80 -14.31
C VAL A 302 -0.12 -19.14 -14.79
N GLU A 303 -1.44 -19.33 -14.73
CA GLU A 303 -2.10 -20.49 -15.33
C GLU A 303 -1.96 -20.52 -16.86
N ASP A 304 -1.93 -19.33 -17.49
CA ASP A 304 -1.82 -19.09 -18.94
C ASP A 304 -2.67 -20.06 -19.79
N LYS A 305 -3.92 -20.26 -19.38
CA LYS A 305 -4.85 -21.13 -20.11
C LYS A 305 -5.04 -20.62 -21.54
N LYS A 306 -5.05 -21.55 -22.50
CA LYS A 306 -5.18 -21.24 -23.93
C LYS A 306 -6.41 -20.39 -24.18
N TYR A 307 -6.25 -19.33 -24.97
CA TYR A 307 -7.36 -18.43 -25.32
C TYR A 307 -8.53 -19.20 -25.91
N SER A 308 -9.72 -18.94 -25.38
CA SER A 308 -10.99 -19.49 -25.87
C SER A 308 -12.06 -18.43 -25.71
N VAL A 309 -12.79 -18.14 -26.78
CA VAL A 309 -13.92 -17.18 -26.75
C VAL A 309 -14.97 -17.59 -25.71
N LEU A 310 -15.11 -18.89 -25.45
CA LEU A 310 -16.13 -19.46 -24.57
C LEU A 310 -15.71 -19.57 -23.09
N ASP A 311 -14.42 -19.51 -22.78
CA ASP A 311 -13.94 -19.83 -21.41
C ASP A 311 -12.74 -18.98 -20.92
N HIS A 312 -11.89 -18.48 -21.83
CA HIS A 312 -10.62 -17.81 -21.51
C HIS A 312 -10.39 -16.59 -22.43
N SER A 313 -11.44 -15.79 -22.63
CA SER A 313 -11.42 -14.56 -23.42
C SER A 313 -11.10 -13.33 -22.55
N CYS A 314 -10.82 -12.18 -23.17
CA CYS A 314 -10.60 -10.92 -22.44
C CYS A 314 -11.71 -10.62 -21.43
N SER A 315 -12.97 -10.64 -21.88
CA SER A 315 -14.12 -10.37 -21.02
C SER A 315 -14.28 -11.43 -19.92
N ILE A 316 -14.12 -12.71 -20.25
CA ILE A 316 -14.34 -13.79 -19.28
C ILE A 316 -13.28 -13.75 -18.17
N GLU A 317 -12.01 -13.52 -18.50
CA GLU A 317 -10.97 -13.44 -17.48
C GLU A 317 -11.20 -12.26 -16.53
N ILE A 318 -11.58 -11.10 -17.06
CA ILE A 318 -11.90 -9.92 -16.24
C ILE A 318 -13.14 -10.19 -15.37
N VAL A 319 -14.22 -10.73 -15.94
CA VAL A 319 -15.43 -11.08 -15.18
C VAL A 319 -15.14 -12.09 -14.08
N LYS A 320 -14.40 -13.17 -14.38
CA LYS A 320 -13.99 -14.16 -13.37
C LYS A 320 -13.13 -13.52 -12.29
N SER A 321 -12.23 -12.60 -12.64
CA SER A 321 -11.39 -11.91 -11.65
C SER A 321 -12.17 -11.04 -10.67
N PHE A 322 -13.19 -10.32 -11.13
CA PHE A 322 -14.09 -9.59 -10.24
C PHE A 322 -15.03 -10.53 -9.46
N ALA A 323 -15.49 -11.62 -10.07
CA ALA A 323 -16.32 -12.61 -9.39
C ALA A 323 -15.58 -13.31 -8.23
N ASP A 324 -14.28 -13.58 -8.37
CA ASP A 324 -13.43 -14.16 -7.31
C ASP A 324 -13.37 -13.29 -6.05
N ILE A 325 -13.66 -11.99 -6.16
CA ILE A 325 -13.72 -11.04 -5.04
C ILE A 325 -15.16 -10.66 -4.65
N GLY A 326 -16.17 -11.33 -5.21
CA GLY A 326 -17.58 -11.08 -4.91
C GLY A 326 -18.15 -9.82 -5.57
N ILE A 327 -17.50 -9.27 -6.60
CA ILE A 327 -17.97 -8.08 -7.33
C ILE A 327 -18.45 -8.49 -8.72
N ASN A 328 -19.64 -8.02 -9.10
CA ASN A 328 -20.16 -8.19 -10.45
C ASN A 328 -19.77 -7.00 -11.33
N VAL A 329 -19.29 -7.27 -12.54
CA VAL A 329 -19.01 -6.27 -13.59
C VAL A 329 -19.79 -6.53 -14.87
N VAL A 330 -20.79 -7.41 -14.78
CA VAL A 330 -21.75 -7.78 -15.83
C VAL A 330 -23.12 -7.99 -15.17
N ASP A 331 -24.20 -7.84 -15.94
CA ASP A 331 -25.55 -8.11 -15.42
C ASP A 331 -25.76 -9.63 -15.30
N PRO A 332 -25.98 -10.17 -14.09
CA PRO A 332 -26.14 -11.61 -13.88
C PRO A 332 -27.42 -12.17 -14.53
N ARG A 333 -28.36 -11.32 -14.96
CA ARG A 333 -29.62 -11.74 -15.60
C ARG A 333 -29.46 -12.05 -17.09
N TRP A 334 -28.36 -11.63 -17.72
CA TRP A 334 -28.14 -11.76 -19.16
C TRP A 334 -27.18 -12.91 -19.54
N THR A 335 -26.89 -13.81 -18.59
CA THR A 335 -25.97 -14.94 -18.78
C THR A 335 -26.63 -16.10 -19.54
N VAL A 336 -26.91 -15.92 -20.84
CA VAL A 336 -27.22 -17.06 -21.71
C VAL A 336 -25.90 -17.72 -22.10
N GLY A 337 -25.46 -18.68 -21.27
CA GLY A 337 -24.11 -19.23 -21.35
C GLY A 337 -23.08 -18.32 -20.68
N THR A 338 -21.96 -18.87 -20.24
CA THR A 338 -20.87 -18.17 -19.54
C THR A 338 -20.03 -17.25 -20.46
N ILE A 339 -20.65 -16.72 -21.52
CA ILE A 339 -19.99 -15.97 -22.57
C ILE A 339 -20.31 -14.49 -22.36
N TYR A 340 -19.26 -13.69 -22.16
CA TYR A 340 -19.39 -12.25 -21.97
C TYR A 340 -18.70 -11.52 -23.11
N SER A 341 -19.39 -10.57 -23.72
CA SER A 341 -18.80 -9.63 -24.68
C SER A 341 -18.32 -8.36 -23.95
N PRO A 342 -17.37 -7.61 -24.55
CA PRO A 342 -17.02 -6.28 -24.06
C PRO A 342 -18.23 -5.34 -23.91
N ALA A 343 -19.24 -5.48 -24.78
CA ALA A 343 -20.46 -4.69 -24.74
C ALA A 343 -21.34 -5.01 -23.52
N ASP A 344 -21.33 -6.25 -23.02
CA ASP A 344 -22.09 -6.64 -21.84
C ASP A 344 -21.52 -5.97 -20.57
N ILE A 345 -20.18 -5.92 -20.47
CA ILE A 345 -19.47 -5.23 -19.40
C ILE A 345 -19.74 -3.72 -19.50
N ASP A 346 -19.64 -3.14 -20.70
CA ASP A 346 -19.92 -1.72 -20.95
C ASP A 346 -21.35 -1.34 -20.53
N ASN A 347 -22.34 -2.10 -20.98
CA ASN A 347 -23.73 -1.85 -20.66
C ASN A 347 -23.99 -1.95 -19.16
N PHE A 348 -23.40 -2.91 -18.46
CA PHE A 348 -23.53 -3.01 -17.02
C PHE A 348 -22.88 -1.82 -16.29
N LEU A 349 -21.63 -1.49 -16.64
CA LEU A 349 -20.87 -0.44 -15.96
C LEU A 349 -21.45 0.96 -16.19
N LYS A 350 -21.98 1.25 -17.38
CA LYS A 350 -22.70 2.51 -17.67
C LYS A 350 -23.83 2.82 -16.69
N HIS A 351 -24.46 1.79 -16.15
CA HIS A 351 -25.58 1.91 -15.23
C HIS A 351 -25.21 1.57 -13.78
N SER A 352 -23.96 1.21 -13.52
CA SER A 352 -23.49 0.81 -12.19
C SER A 352 -23.21 2.02 -11.31
N LYS A 353 -23.76 2.02 -10.10
CA LYS A 353 -23.47 3.03 -9.07
C LYS A 353 -22.06 2.92 -8.47
N SER A 354 -21.37 1.81 -8.73
CA SER A 354 -19.99 1.58 -8.25
C SER A 354 -18.94 2.31 -9.11
N VAL A 355 -19.34 2.78 -10.30
CA VAL A 355 -18.47 3.61 -11.15
C VAL A 355 -18.43 5.03 -10.60
N ILE A 356 -17.24 5.49 -10.26
CA ILE A 356 -17.00 6.83 -9.69
C ILE A 356 -16.51 7.84 -10.74
N GLN A 357 -15.99 7.36 -11.86
CA GLN A 357 -15.46 8.20 -12.93
C GLN A 357 -15.47 7.43 -14.25
N VAL A 358 -15.72 8.16 -15.35
CA VAL A 358 -15.65 7.65 -16.72
C VAL A 358 -14.59 8.43 -17.47
N ASN A 359 -13.65 7.72 -18.08
CA ASN A 359 -12.58 8.28 -18.90
C ASN A 359 -12.83 7.95 -20.37
N SER A 360 -12.75 8.95 -21.24
CA SER A 360 -12.86 8.76 -22.69
C SER A 360 -11.50 8.88 -23.35
N TYR A 361 -11.12 7.87 -24.14
CA TYR A 361 -9.87 7.81 -24.88
C TYR A 361 -10.20 7.73 -26.37
N PRO A 362 -10.35 8.87 -27.07
CA PRO A 362 -10.71 8.87 -28.48
C PRO A 362 -9.59 8.26 -29.33
N LYS A 363 -9.95 7.67 -30.47
CA LYS A 363 -9.00 7.28 -31.51
C LYS A 363 -8.21 8.52 -31.99
N ASN A 364 -6.90 8.35 -32.17
CA ASN A 364 -6.00 9.38 -32.69
C ASN A 364 -6.13 9.59 -34.21
#